data_AF-A0A0R2NXQ3-F1
#
_entry.id   AF-A0A0R2NXQ3-F1
#
_cell.length_a   1.000
_cell.length_b   1.000
_cell.length_c   1.000
_cell.angle_alpha   90.00
_cell.angle_beta   90.00
_cell.angle_gamma   90.00
#
_symmetry.space_group_name_H-M   'P 1'
#
loop_
_entity.id
_entity.type
_entity.pdbx_description
1 polymer ?
#
loop_
_entity_poly.entity_id
_entity_poly.type
_entity_poly.pdbx_seq_one_letter_code
_entity_poly.pdbx_strand_id
1 'polypeptide(L)' 'NNSKLIILSRSVDGKMLEKIQSDAKKQKVPLVKFEGTSVALGRLCGLQFRISTIAFTAIDEASIKSILKDEETNV' A
#
# COMPACT_ATOMS: atom_id res chain seq x y z
N ASN A 1 -4.87 -14.76 6.00
CA ASN A 1 -5.25 -13.66 5.09
C ASN A 1 -4.41 -13.71 3.83
N ASN A 2 -5.04 -13.66 2.66
CA ASN A 2 -4.39 -13.78 1.34
C ASN A 2 -4.13 -12.36 0.77
N SER A 3 -3.35 -11.54 1.47
CA SER A 3 -3.03 -10.19 1.00
C SER A 3 -1.89 -10.29 -0.02
N LYS A 4 -2.11 -9.78 -1.23
CA LYS A 4 -1.14 -9.83 -2.32
C LYS A 4 -0.36 -8.54 -2.50
N LEU A 5 -0.90 -7.39 -2.09
CA LEU A 5 -0.22 -6.09 -2.16
C LEU A 5 -0.78 -5.17 -1.07
N ILE A 6 0.08 -4.37 -0.43
CA ILE A 6 -0.32 -3.39 0.57
C ILE A 6 0.15 -2.01 0.14
N ILE A 7 -0.75 -1.02 0.14
CA ILE A 7 -0.45 0.39 -0.15
C ILE A 7 -0.55 1.21 1.13
N LEU A 8 0.47 2.02 1.38
CA LEU A 8 0.62 2.88 2.56
C LEU A 8 0.60 4.34 2.13
N SER A 9 -0.28 5.17 2.70
CA SER A 9 -0.21 6.62 2.52
C SER A 9 0.93 7.23 3.36
N ARG A 10 1.46 8.38 2.93
CA ARG A 10 2.47 9.14 3.69
C ARG A 10 2.02 9.53 5.10
N SER A 11 0.70 9.65 5.30
CA SER A 11 0.10 10.08 6.58
C SER A 11 0.00 8.96 7.62
N VAL A 12 0.55 7.77 7.38
CA VAL A 12 0.54 6.67 8.36
C VAL A 12 1.59 6.91 9.46
N ASP A 13 1.23 6.65 10.72
CA ASP A 13 2.15 6.77 11.85
C ASP A 13 3.34 5.82 11.75
N GLY A 14 4.53 6.28 12.13
CA GLY A 14 5.77 5.50 12.05
C GLY A 14 5.71 4.15 12.78
N LYS A 15 5.10 4.10 13.97
CA LYS A 15 4.91 2.85 14.74
C LYS A 15 4.04 1.83 13.99
N MET A 16 3.02 2.31 13.27
CA MET A 16 2.14 1.46 12.48
C MET A 16 2.84 1.01 11.20
N LEU A 17 3.61 1.90 10.57
CA LEU A 17 4.44 1.62 9.41
C LEU A 17 5.45 0.50 9.70
N GLU A 18 6.17 0.57 10.83
CA GLU A 18 7.12 -0.46 11.24
C GLU A 18 6.47 -1.83 11.45
N LYS A 19 5.32 -1.87 12.11
CA LYS A 19 4.54 -3.12 12.26
C LYS A 19 4.16 -3.70 10.90
N ILE A 20 3.62 -2.87 10.01
CA ILE A 20 3.19 -3.31 8.68
C ILE A 20 4.38 -3.79 7.85
N GLN A 21 5.51 -3.09 7.88
CA GLN A 21 6.75 -3.53 7.24
C GLN A 21 7.23 -4.88 7.76
N SER A 22 7.21 -5.08 9.08
CA SER A 22 7.61 -6.35 9.69
C SER A 22 6.69 -7.50 9.26
N ASP A 23 5.37 -7.29 9.33
CA ASP A 23 4.38 -8.28 8.94
C ASP A 23 4.40 -8.60 7.43
N ALA A 24 4.54 -7.58 6.59
CA ALA A 24 4.63 -7.74 5.14
C ALA A 24 5.91 -8.49 4.75
N LYS A 25 7.04 -8.19 5.39
CA LYS A 25 8.31 -8.90 5.18
C LYS A 25 8.21 -10.38 5.58
N LYS A 26 7.55 -10.69 6.69
CA LYS A 26 7.29 -12.08 7.12
C LYS A 26 6.40 -12.84 6.13
N GLN A 27 5.39 -12.17 5.59
CA GLN A 27 4.42 -12.76 4.66
C GLN A 27 4.85 -12.66 3.19
N LYS A 28 6.02 -12.08 2.89
CA LYS A 28 6.52 -11.78 1.54
C LYS A 28 5.50 -11.00 0.68
N VAL A 29 4.77 -10.09 1.33
CA VAL A 29 3.79 -9.23 0.65
C VAL A 29 4.49 -7.94 0.24
N PRO A 30 4.42 -7.54 -1.05
CA PRO A 30 4.95 -6.27 -1.50
C PRO A 30 4.23 -5.10 -0.83
N LEU A 31 5.01 -4.06 -0.52
CA LEU A 31 4.54 -2.81 0.05
C LEU A 31 4.82 -1.70 -0.94
N VAL A 32 3.82 -0.85 -1.18
CA VAL A 32 3.94 0.32 -2.04
C VAL A 32 3.65 1.56 -1.23
N LYS A 33 4.54 2.56 -1.31
CA LYS A 33 4.33 3.85 -0.66
C LYS A 33 3.60 4.78 -1.62
N PHE A 34 2.40 5.18 -1.22
CA PHE A 34 1.63 6.21 -1.88
C PHE A 34 2.01 7.58 -1.30
N GLU A 35 2.61 8.42 -2.14
CA GLU A 35 3.10 9.75 -1.78
C GLU A 35 1.99 10.76 -1.40
N GLY A 36 0.73 10.43 -1.66
CA GLY A 36 -0.41 11.24 -1.25
C GLY A 36 -0.84 11.03 0.21
N THR A 37 -1.81 11.85 0.64
CA THR A 37 -2.36 11.82 2.01
C THR A 37 -3.44 10.75 2.19
N SER A 38 -3.80 10.43 3.44
CA SER A 38 -4.91 9.51 3.73
C SER A 38 -6.26 9.95 3.13
N VAL A 39 -6.44 11.25 2.89
CA VAL A 39 -7.64 11.77 2.23
C VAL A 39 -7.62 11.46 0.73
N ALA A 40 -6.47 11.68 0.08
CA ALA A 40 -6.30 11.40 -1.34
C ALA A 40 -6.48 9.90 -1.64
N LEU A 41 -5.88 9.05 -0.80
CA LEU A 41 -6.02 7.60 -0.91
C LEU A 41 -7.49 7.15 -0.74
N GLY A 42 -8.20 7.72 0.24
CA GLY A 42 -9.64 7.45 0.42
C GLY A 42 -10.48 7.88 -0.78
N ARG A 43 -10.20 9.06 -1.35
CA ARG A 43 -10.89 9.56 -2.56
C ARG A 43 -10.62 8.68 -3.78
N LEU A 44 -9.40 8.17 -3.96
CA LEU A 44 -9.07 7.24 -5.04
C LEU A 44 -9.86 5.93 -4.95
N CYS A 45 -10.22 5.51 -3.73
CA CYS A 45 -11.12 4.39 -3.52
C CYS A 45 -12.61 4.73 -3.66
N GLY A 46 -12.95 5.98 -3.99
CA GLY A 46 -14.34 6.45 -4.02
C GLY A 46 -14.97 6.59 -2.62
N LEU A 47 -14.15 6.68 -1.57
CA LEU A 47 -14.61 6.73 -0.18
C LEU A 47 -14.52 8.16 0.35
N GLN A 48 -15.56 8.56 1.09
CA GLN A 48 -15.70 9.89 1.70
C GLN A 48 -14.97 10.04 3.04
N PHE A 49 -14.20 9.03 3.45
CA PHE A 49 -13.42 9.02 4.68
C PHE A 49 -11.94 8.77 4.41
N ARG A 50 -11.10 9.11 5.40
CA ARG A 50 -9.64 8.99 5.32
C ARG A 50 -9.22 7.53 5.43
N ILE A 51 -8.37 7.09 4.52
CA ILE A 51 -7.78 5.75 4.51
C ILE A 51 -6.28 5.90 4.55
N SER A 52 -5.64 5.35 5.58
CA SER A 52 -4.18 5.42 5.71
C SER A 52 -3.46 4.26 5.02
N THR A 53 -4.17 3.14 4.83
CA THR A 53 -3.62 1.86 4.35
C THR A 53 -4.68 1.06 3.58
N ILE A 54 -4.29 0.41 2.49
CA ILE A 54 -5.14 -0.49 1.70
C ILE A 54 -4.41 -1.80 1.47
N ALA A 55 -5.12 -2.91 1.58
CA ALA A 55 -4.60 -4.22 1.20
C ALA A 55 -5.42 -4.78 0.05
N PHE A 56 -4.76 -5.10 -1.07
CA PHE A 56 -5.35 -5.84 -2.16
C PHE A 56 -5.21 -7.33 -1.88
N THR A 57 -6.34 -8.01 -1.75
CA THR A 57 -6.41 -9.47 -1.58
C THR A 57 -6.56 -10.21 -2.91
N ALA A 58 -7.08 -9.52 -3.93
CA ALA A 58 -7.33 -10.05 -5.27
C ALA A 58 -6.74 -9.11 -6.33
N ILE A 59 -5.45 -9.27 -6.61
CA ILE A 59 -4.74 -8.60 -7.70
C ILE A 59 -3.84 -9.61 -8.41
N ASP A 60 -3.70 -9.47 -9.73
CA ASP A 60 -2.84 -10.32 -10.53
C ASP A 60 -1.36 -9.97 -10.37
N GLU A 61 -0.48 -10.97 -10.47
CA GLU A 61 0.96 -10.78 -10.32
C GLU A 61 1.56 -9.81 -11.35
N ALA A 62 1.02 -9.78 -12.58
CA ALA A 62 1.46 -8.83 -13.59
C ALA A 62 1.17 -7.38 -13.17
N SER A 63 -0.01 -7.13 -12.61
CA SER A 63 -0.40 -5.81 -12.09
C SER A 63 0.45 -5.40 -10.90
N ILE A 64 0.72 -6.33 -9.96
CA ILE A 64 1.61 -6.08 -8.81
C ILE A 64 3.00 -5.67 -9.30
N LYS A 65 3.56 -6.43 -10.26
CA LYS A 65 4.89 -6.17 -10.80
C LYS A 65 4.98 -4.84 -11.54
N SER A 66 3.94 -4.46 -12.28
CA SER A 66 3.86 -3.15 -12.92
C SER A 66 3.83 -2.02 -11.89
N ILE A 67 3.03 -2.13 -10.82
CA ILE A 67 2.93 -1.10 -9.78
C ILE A 67 4.27 -0.96 -9.03
N LEU A 68 4.92 -2.07 -8.68
CA LEU A 68 6.23 -2.04 -8.01
C LEU A 68 7.30 -1.38 -8.88
N LYS A 69 7.29 -1.69 -10.18
CA LYS A 69 8.23 -1.10 -11.13
C LYS A 69 8.01 0.41 -11.30
N ASP A 70 6.75 0.86 -11.28
CA ASP A 70 6.40 2.28 -11.34
C ASP A 70 6.93 3.04 -10.12
N GLU A 71 6.83 2.45 -8.91
CA GLU A 71 7.41 3.02 -7.69
C GLU A 71 8.95 3.14 -7.79
N GLU A 72 9.61 2.08 -8.26
CA GLU A 72 11.07 2.06 -8.45
C GLU A 72 11.56 3.07 -9.51
N THR A 73 10.70 3.50 -10.44
CA THR A 73 11.05 4.48 -11.49
C THR A 73 10.77 5.94 -11.10
N ASN A 74 10.14 6.19 -9.96
CA ASN A 74 9.86 7.54 -9.45
C ASN A 74 10.87 7.96 -8.36
N VAL A 75 12.15 7.64 -8.58
CA VAL A 75 13.31 8.02 -7.75
C VAL A 75 14.25 8.91 -8.55
#